data_AF-A0A416STB9-F1
#
_entry.id   AF-A0A416STB9-F1
#
_cell.length_a   1.000
_cell.length_b   1.000
_cell.length_c   1.000
_cell.angle_alpha   90.00
_cell.angle_beta   90.00
_cell.angle_gamma   90.00
#
_symmetry.space_group_name_H-M   'P 1'
#
loop_
_entity.id
_entity.type
_entity.pdbx_description
1 polymer ?
#
loop_
_entity_poly.entity_id
_entity_poly.type
_entity_poly.pdbx_seq_one_letter_code
_entity_poly.pdbx_strand_id
1 'polypeptide(L)'
;MEKRILISKILLFRDKIERWRICINYISNADFVLGYGFDKDKKMWKVYENNERGLKYEEYFKSEEEALEKLYKKVKFCYRTIK
;
A
#
# COMPACT_ATOMS: atom_id res chain seq x y z
N MET A 1 -11.70 -5.45 -9.94
CA MET A 1 -12.60 -5.72 -8.77
C MET A 1 -13.07 -4.37 -8.27
N GLU A 2 -14.31 -4.16 -7.84
CA GLU A 2 -14.72 -2.80 -7.43
C GLU A 2 -13.80 -2.20 -6.35
N LYS A 3 -13.33 -0.96 -6.59
CA LYS A 3 -12.42 -0.20 -5.71
C LYS A 3 -12.82 -0.26 -4.24
N ARG A 4 -14.11 -0.11 -3.94
CA ARG A 4 -14.64 -0.15 -2.57
C ARG A 4 -14.40 -1.51 -1.92
N ILE A 5 -14.59 -2.60 -2.65
CA ILE A 5 -14.36 -3.97 -2.15
C ILE A 5 -12.87 -4.17 -1.87
N LEU A 6 -11.98 -3.70 -2.77
CA LEU A 6 -10.53 -3.76 -2.58
C LEU A 6 -10.08 -2.99 -1.33
N ILE A 7 -10.54 -1.75 -1.16
CA ILE A 7 -10.22 -0.93 0.01
C ILE A 7 -10.75 -1.59 1.29
N SER A 8 -12.00 -2.05 1.31
CA SER A 8 -12.55 -2.76 2.48
C SER A 8 -11.71 -3.99 2.84
N LYS A 9 -11.31 -4.79 1.85
CA LYS A 9 -10.43 -5.95 2.07
C LYS A 9 -9.07 -5.53 2.64
N ILE A 10 -8.44 -4.49 2.10
CA ILE A 10 -7.17 -3.96 2.61
C ILE A 10 -7.32 -3.52 4.08
N LEU A 11 -8.39 -2.79 4.40
CA LEU A 11 -8.66 -2.30 5.75
C LEU A 11 -8.92 -3.42 6.75
N LEU A 12 -9.50 -4.55 6.34
CA LEU A 12 -9.66 -5.74 7.20
C LEU A 12 -8.32 -6.32 7.71
N PHE A 13 -7.21 -6.01 7.04
CA PHE A 13 -5.87 -6.42 7.48
C PHE A 13 -5.16 -5.35 8.31
N ARG A 14 -5.66 -4.10 8.34
CA ARG A 14 -4.99 -2.98 9.00
C ARG A 14 -4.65 -3.29 10.46
N ASP A 15 -5.61 -3.83 11.20
CA ASP A 15 -5.43 -4.14 12.63
C ASP A 15 -4.74 -5.49 12.86
N LYS A 16 -4.39 -6.21 11.78
CA LYS A 16 -3.82 -7.56 11.80
C LYS A 16 -2.34 -7.61 11.40
N ILE A 17 -1.76 -6.51 10.92
CA ILE A 17 -0.37 -6.46 10.42
C ILE A 17 0.61 -5.77 11.38
N GLU A 18 0.37 -5.92 12.69
CA GLU A 18 1.19 -5.39 13.78
C GLU A 18 1.63 -3.92 13.58
N ARG A 19 2.94 -3.68 13.37
CA ARG A 19 3.56 -2.36 13.27
C ARG A 19 3.31 -1.67 11.93
N TRP A 20 2.82 -2.39 10.92
CA TRP A 20 2.62 -1.83 9.59
C TRP A 20 1.38 -0.96 9.52
N ARG A 21 1.57 0.31 9.18
CA ARG A 21 0.48 1.25 8.90
C ARG A 21 0.09 1.16 7.42
N ILE A 22 -1.21 1.10 7.15
CA ILE A 22 -1.75 1.17 5.79
C ILE A 22 -2.17 2.62 5.45
N CYS A 23 -1.65 3.15 4.35
CA CYS A 23 -1.99 4.47 3.82
C CYS A 23 -2.79 4.35 2.51
N ILE A 24 -4.00 4.89 2.47
CA ILE A 24 -4.92 4.81 1.32
C ILE A 24 -5.07 6.19 0.72
N ASN A 25 -4.72 6.33 -0.56
CA ASN A 25 -4.85 7.56 -1.33
C ASN A 25 -4.04 8.76 -0.79
N TYR A 26 -2.88 8.49 -0.18
CA TYR A 26 -1.88 9.52 0.16
C TYR A 26 -0.48 8.90 0.26
N ILE A 27 0.55 9.73 0.04
CA ILE A 27 1.95 9.32 0.14
C ILE A 27 2.50 9.77 1.49
N SER A 28 3.06 8.83 2.25
CA SER A 28 3.68 9.04 3.55
C SER A 28 5.15 8.65 3.48
N ASN A 29 5.99 9.41 4.19
CA ASN A 29 7.41 9.08 4.38
C ASN A 29 7.69 8.44 5.74
N ALA A 30 6.66 8.15 6.55
CA ALA A 30 6.83 7.49 7.83
C ALA A 30 7.33 6.04 7.66
N ASP A 31 8.00 5.55 8.69
CA ASP A 31 8.48 4.17 8.76
C ASP A 31 7.33 3.18 8.97
N PHE A 32 7.56 1.92 8.56
CA PHE A 32 6.59 0.82 8.60
C PHE A 32 5.27 1.15 7.90
N VAL A 33 5.35 1.76 6.73
CA VAL A 33 4.15 2.08 5.94
C VAL A 33 4.07 1.21 4.71
N LEU A 34 2.89 0.64 4.47
CA LEU A 34 2.45 0.16 3.16
C LEU A 34 1.37 1.09 2.66
N GLY A 35 1.52 1.64 1.46
CA GLY A 35 0.53 2.58 0.98
C GLY A 35 0.47 2.72 -0.52
N TYR A 36 -0.55 3.46 -0.94
CA TYR A 36 -0.62 3.98 -2.29
C TYR A 36 -1.14 5.42 -2.33
N GLY A 37 -0.76 6.16 -3.35
CA GLY A 37 -1.24 7.52 -3.59
C GLY A 37 -0.79 8.06 -4.95
N PHE A 38 -1.42 9.14 -5.41
CA PHE A 38 -1.05 9.76 -6.67
C PHE A 38 0.21 10.62 -6.51
N ASP A 39 1.25 10.29 -7.27
CA ASP A 39 2.48 11.07 -7.39
C ASP A 39 2.25 12.16 -8.45
N LYS A 40 2.21 13.42 -8.00
CA LYS A 40 1.92 14.56 -8.87
C LYS A 40 3.06 14.86 -9.84
N ASP A 41 4.30 14.61 -9.44
CA ASP A 41 5.48 14.92 -10.25
C ASP A 41 5.58 13.92 -11.41
N LYS A 42 5.36 12.65 -11.13
CA LYS A 42 5.36 11.57 -12.14
C LYS A 42 4.01 11.41 -12.85
N LYS A 43 2.95 12.04 -12.35
CA LYS A 43 1.56 11.88 -12.83
C LYS A 43 1.12 10.41 -12.90
N MET A 44 1.50 9.64 -11.88
CA MET A 44 1.25 8.19 -11.80
C MET A 44 0.83 7.79 -10.39
N TRP A 45 0.12 6.68 -10.27
CA TRP A 45 -0.20 6.08 -8.98
C TRP A 45 1.01 5.32 -8.45
N LYS A 46 1.46 5.69 -7.26
CA LYS A 46 2.58 5.08 -6.57
C LYS A 46 2.07 4.10 -5.52
N VAL A 47 2.59 2.88 -5.53
CA VAL A 47 2.53 1.94 -4.40
C VAL A 47 3.89 1.95 -3.74
N TYR A 48 3.92 2.04 -2.41
CA TYR A 48 5.15 2.17 -1.67
C TYR A 48 5.16 1.34 -0.39
N GLU A 49 6.37 0.95 0.00
CA GLU A 49 6.68 0.32 1.28
C GLU A 49 7.88 1.04 1.88
N ASN A 50 7.71 1.58 3.09
CA ASN A 50 8.80 2.17 3.86
C ASN A 50 9.11 1.25 5.05
N ASN A 51 10.34 0.78 5.18
CA ASN A 51 10.81 0.11 6.38
C ASN A 51 11.76 1.00 7.20
N GLU A 52 12.08 0.61 8.45
CA GLU A 52 12.97 1.37 9.36
C GLU A 52 14.35 1.65 8.80
N ARG A 53 14.82 0.84 7.84
CA ARG A 53 16.19 0.92 7.31
C ARG A 53 16.30 1.83 6.10
N GLY A 54 15.24 2.59 5.79
CA GLY A 54 15.20 3.47 4.62
C GLY A 54 15.15 2.73 3.28
N LEU A 55 15.01 1.39 3.28
CA LEU A 55 14.77 0.65 2.05
C LEU A 55 13.32 0.89 1.65
N LYS A 56 13.15 1.65 0.57
CA LYS A 56 11.85 1.97 0.00
C LYS A 56 11.60 1.08 -1.21
N TYR A 57 10.54 0.29 -1.16
CA TYR A 57 9.98 -0.26 -2.38
C TYR A 57 9.04 0.78 -2.97
N GLU A 58 9.19 1.07 -4.27
CA GLU A 58 8.28 1.95 -4.99
C GLU A 58 7.95 1.35 -6.35
N GLU A 59 6.68 1.38 -6.71
CA GLU A 59 6.20 0.93 -8.00
C GLU A 59 5.13 1.89 -8.50
N TYR A 60 5.15 2.17 -9.80
CA TYR A 60 4.32 3.20 -10.42
C TYR A 60 3.38 2.59 -11.45
N PHE A 61 2.13 3.05 -11.43
CA PHE A 61 1.05 2.56 -12.26
C PHE A 61 0.32 3.72 -12.93
N LYS A 62 -0.21 3.49 -14.13
CA LYS A 62 -1.05 4.48 -14.81
C LYS A 62 -2.47 4.49 -14.25
N SER A 63 -2.96 3.33 -13.82
CA SER A 63 -4.31 3.16 -13.27
C SER A 63 -4.30 3.12 -11.74
N GLU A 64 -5.30 3.76 -11.11
CA GLU A 64 -5.54 3.64 -9.68
C GLU A 64 -5.88 2.19 -9.28
N GLU A 65 -6.66 1.51 -10.12
CA GLU A 65 -7.11 0.15 -9.86
C GLU A 65 -5.92 -0.82 -9.79
N GLU A 66 -4.98 -0.72 -10.73
CA GLU A 66 -3.76 -1.54 -10.74
C GLU A 66 -2.91 -1.31 -9.48
N ALA A 67 -2.75 -0.04 -9.07
CA ALA A 67 -2.03 0.30 -7.85
C ALA A 67 -2.72 -0.28 -6.60
N LEU A 68 -4.05 -0.18 -6.52
CA LEU A 68 -4.84 -0.74 -5.42
C LEU A 68 -4.75 -2.27 -5.38
N GLU A 69 -4.82 -2.95 -6.52
CA GLU A 69 -4.65 -4.40 -6.60
C GLU A 69 -3.25 -4.83 -6.16
N LYS A 70 -2.21 -4.07 -6.52
CA LYS A 70 -0.85 -4.32 -6.06
C LYS A 70 -0.72 -4.12 -4.55
N LEU A 71 -1.27 -3.04 -4.01
CA LEU A 71 -1.27 -2.80 -2.56
C LEU A 71 -1.98 -3.94 -1.82
N TYR A 72 -3.14 -4.39 -2.29
CA TYR A 72 -3.85 -5.53 -1.71
C TYR A 72 -3.00 -6.80 -1.68
N LYS A 73 -2.31 -7.13 -2.78
CA LYS A 73 -1.40 -8.28 -2.84
C LYS A 73 -0.27 -8.16 -1.81
N LYS A 74 0.31 -6.97 -1.65
CA LYS A 74 1.35 -6.70 -0.64
C LYS A 74 0.83 -6.86 0.79
N VAL A 75 -0.28 -6.20 1.13
CA VAL A 75 -0.88 -6.29 2.47
C VAL A 75 -1.24 -7.74 2.81
N LYS A 76 -1.80 -8.48 1.85
CA LYS A 76 -2.11 -9.91 2.01
C LYS A 76 -0.85 -10.76 2.24
N PHE A 77 0.24 -10.45 1.55
CA PHE A 77 1.52 -11.14 1.74
C PHE A 77 2.11 -10.85 3.14
N CYS A 78 2.19 -9.59 3.54
CA CYS A 78 2.67 -9.20 4.87
C CYS A 78 1.88 -9.88 6.00
N TYR A 79 0.55 -9.95 5.88
CA TYR A 79 -0.28 -10.68 6.83
C TYR A 79 0.03 -12.18 6.90
N ARG A 80 0.37 -12.82 5.77
CA ARG A 80 0.74 -14.25 5.73
C ARG A 80 2.11 -14.53 6.34
N THR A 81 3.03 -13.57 6.31
CA THR A 81 4.40 -13.75 6.82
C THR A 81 4.49 -13.53 8.33
N ILE A 82 3.52 -12.82 8.93
CA ILE A 82 3.44 -12.59 10.37
C ILE A 82 2.78 -13.78 11.12
N LYS A 83 2.00 -14.61 10.42
CA LYS A 83 1.42 -15.87 10.95
C LYS A 83 2.34 -17.05 10.70
#